data_AF-A0AAD9XYK9-F1
#
_entry.id   AF-A0AAD9XYK9-F1
#
_cell.length_a   1.000
_cell.length_b   1.000
_cell.length_c   1.000
_cell.angle_alpha   90.00
_cell.angle_beta   90.00
_cell.angle_gamma   90.00
#
_symmetry.space_group_name_H-M   'P 1'
#
loop_
_entity.id
_entity.type
_entity.pdbx_description
1 polymer ?
#
loop_
_entity_poly.entity_id
_entity_poly.type
_entity_poly.pdbx_seq_one_letter_code
_entity_poly.pdbx_strand_id
1 'polypeptide(L)'
;MELHGLHRPDFDAWRKQESSSALSAAHRQGSTQDRDYFMWPYINQEDLLKPKTLLLLLNARGRHHPSEFAGADYDAMHLGCVTKRIVAVFLNRYVMILHGARDAREYGKLVAWEEHPDAFEWMHSRRQFMPGEGLLVLEAQERTLGFLVKCCELILHGIPSDTLTTDVFLVQPEPEFKNEQEADGFDSLAAMAAEAPYRLPARLDLDRIESLLGTKVAAAKDHIWSLREDPGYFAEQLAEIKEHRQEMIKDVNGNAHPTLGRRCAASSRAIRP
;
A
#
# COMPACT_ATOMS: atom_id res chain seq x y z
N MET A 1 -17.17 6.69 17.82
CA MET A 1 -16.42 7.03 16.60
C MET A 1 -17.21 6.47 15.44
N GLU A 2 -17.72 7.31 14.57
CA GLU A 2 -18.42 6.86 13.37
C GLU A 2 -17.36 6.50 12.31
N LEU A 3 -17.43 5.27 11.79
CA LEU A 3 -16.57 4.80 10.71
C LEU A 3 -17.10 5.33 9.37
N HIS A 4 -16.19 5.70 8.46
CA HIS A 4 -16.59 6.06 7.10
C HIS A 4 -17.14 4.84 6.36
N GLY A 5 -18.19 5.03 5.58
CA GLY A 5 -18.91 3.94 4.90
C GLY A 5 -18.16 3.34 3.72
N LEU A 6 -17.23 4.07 3.11
CA LEU A 6 -16.61 3.73 1.81
C LEU A 6 -15.15 3.27 1.95
N HIS A 7 -14.75 2.36 1.06
CA HIS A 7 -13.36 2.00 0.77
C HIS A 7 -12.58 3.24 0.34
N ARG A 8 -11.36 3.39 0.87
CA ARG A 8 -10.47 4.54 0.62
C ARG A 8 -11.17 5.90 0.85
N PRO A 9 -11.59 6.18 2.10
CA PRO A 9 -12.24 7.43 2.46
C PRO A 9 -11.37 8.66 2.16
N ASP A 10 -10.05 8.50 2.17
CA ASP A 10 -9.06 9.51 1.80
C ASP A 10 -9.21 9.98 0.34
N PHE A 11 -9.45 9.07 -0.59
CA PHE A 11 -9.66 9.44 -2.00
C PHE A 11 -11.01 10.12 -2.23
N ASP A 12 -12.06 9.66 -1.56
CA ASP A 12 -13.37 10.29 -1.64
C ASP A 12 -13.35 11.71 -1.07
N ALA A 13 -12.74 11.90 0.10
CA ALA A 13 -12.53 13.21 0.71
C ALA A 13 -11.72 14.14 -0.20
N TRP A 14 -10.65 13.62 -0.82
CA TRP A 14 -9.84 14.37 -1.78
C TRP A 14 -10.65 14.81 -3.01
N ARG A 15 -11.42 13.92 -3.64
CA ARG A 15 -12.22 14.21 -4.85
C ARG A 15 -13.36 15.20 -4.61
N LYS A 16 -14.06 15.08 -3.46
CA LYS A 16 -15.12 16.03 -3.08
C LYS A 16 -14.59 17.44 -2.97
N GLN A 17 -13.33 17.61 -2.57
CA GLN A 17 -12.74 18.92 -2.40
C GLN A 17 -12.23 19.55 -3.69
N GLU A 18 -11.72 18.77 -4.65
CA GLU A 18 -11.41 19.30 -6.00
C GLU A 18 -12.67 19.87 -6.67
N SER A 19 -13.82 19.24 -6.43
CA SER A 19 -15.12 19.71 -6.90
C SER A 19 -15.58 21.00 -6.20
N SER A 20 -15.01 21.30 -5.02
CA SER A 20 -15.40 22.42 -4.14
C SER A 20 -14.38 23.57 -4.13
N SER A 21 -13.19 23.39 -4.71
CA SER A 21 -12.02 24.26 -4.51
C SER A 21 -11.96 25.51 -5.40
N ALA A 22 -13.09 26.03 -5.89
CA ALA A 22 -13.11 27.36 -6.50
C ALA A 22 -12.96 28.51 -5.49
N LEU A 23 -12.99 28.26 -4.17
CA LEU A 23 -12.92 29.32 -3.17
C LEU A 23 -12.01 28.99 -1.97
N SER A 24 -10.93 29.78 -1.86
CA SER A 24 -10.08 30.04 -0.69
C SER A 24 -8.98 29.02 -0.31
N ALA A 25 -7.74 29.40 -0.62
CA ALA A 25 -6.51 28.74 -0.21
C ALA A 25 -6.19 28.84 1.31
N ALA A 26 -7.02 29.55 2.09
CA ALA A 26 -6.77 29.95 3.47
C ALA A 26 -7.47 29.07 4.54
N HIS A 27 -8.28 28.08 4.16
CA HIS A 27 -9.02 27.21 5.08
C HIS A 27 -8.60 25.72 5.00
N ARG A 28 -7.33 25.43 4.67
CA ARG A 28 -6.83 24.04 4.50
C ARG A 28 -6.65 23.25 5.82
N GLN A 29 -7.16 23.73 6.94
CA GLN A 29 -7.41 22.87 8.09
C GLN A 29 -8.81 22.29 7.87
N GLY A 30 -8.86 21.10 7.25
CA GLY A 30 -10.10 20.33 7.18
C GLY A 30 -10.64 20.08 8.60
N SER A 31 -11.90 19.65 8.69
CA SER A 31 -12.44 19.22 9.98
C SER A 31 -11.54 18.11 10.56
N THR A 32 -11.54 17.94 11.89
CA THR A 32 -10.80 16.84 12.54
C THR A 32 -11.17 15.47 11.95
N GLN A 33 -12.43 15.34 11.51
CA GLN A 33 -12.96 14.15 10.85
C GLN A 33 -12.35 13.93 9.45
N ASP A 34 -12.07 15.00 8.70
CA ASP A 34 -11.39 14.88 7.40
C ASP A 34 -9.96 14.38 7.57
N ARG A 35 -9.25 14.85 8.60
CA ARG A 35 -7.88 14.40 8.90
C ARG A 35 -7.83 12.90 9.18
N ASP A 36 -8.84 12.38 9.88
CA ASP A 36 -8.92 10.98 10.22
C ASP A 36 -8.98 10.11 8.96
N TYR A 37 -9.75 10.49 7.94
CA TYR A 37 -9.80 9.73 6.68
C TYR A 37 -8.43 9.54 6.04
N PHE A 38 -7.54 10.53 6.17
CA PHE A 38 -6.18 10.45 5.65
C PHE A 38 -5.20 9.73 6.59
N MET A 39 -5.50 9.59 7.88
CA MET A 39 -4.57 9.03 8.88
C MET A 39 -4.60 7.49 8.93
N TRP A 40 -5.77 6.90 8.79
CA TRP A 40 -5.98 5.45 8.84
C TRP A 40 -7.10 5.04 7.88
N PRO A 41 -6.92 5.26 6.56
CA PRO A 41 -7.97 5.01 5.56
C PRO A 41 -8.47 3.56 5.51
N TYR A 42 -7.67 2.62 6.02
CA TYR A 42 -8.02 1.20 6.08
C TYR A 42 -9.04 0.85 7.17
N ILE A 43 -9.33 1.76 8.11
CA ILE A 43 -10.37 1.60 9.13
C ILE A 43 -11.69 2.22 8.61
N ASN A 44 -12.43 1.46 7.83
CA ASN A 44 -13.71 1.85 7.22
C ASN A 44 -14.71 0.67 7.22
N GLN A 45 -16.00 0.97 7.05
CA GLN A 45 -17.05 -0.06 7.12
C GLN A 45 -17.00 -1.03 5.94
N GLU A 46 -16.87 -0.54 4.71
CA GLU A 46 -16.88 -1.38 3.50
C GLU A 46 -15.82 -2.49 3.54
N ASP A 47 -14.61 -2.15 4.00
CA ASP A 47 -13.54 -3.12 4.09
C ASP A 47 -13.63 -4.00 5.33
N LEU A 48 -13.94 -3.45 6.51
CA LEU A 48 -13.98 -4.23 7.76
C LEU A 48 -15.18 -5.17 7.86
N LEU A 49 -16.24 -4.93 7.08
CA LEU A 49 -17.39 -5.85 6.96
C LEU A 49 -17.09 -7.06 6.07
N LYS A 50 -15.96 -7.09 5.35
CA LYS A 50 -15.53 -8.29 4.61
C LYS A 50 -15.21 -9.41 5.62
N PRO A 51 -15.57 -10.67 5.35
CA PRO A 51 -15.57 -11.73 6.36
C PRO A 51 -14.26 -11.97 7.12
N LYS A 52 -13.10 -11.70 6.49
CA LYS A 52 -11.77 -12.00 7.06
C LYS A 52 -11.04 -10.77 7.61
N THR A 53 -11.34 -9.56 7.14
CA THR A 53 -10.45 -8.37 7.32
C THR A 53 -10.32 -7.95 8.78
N LEU A 54 -11.42 -7.87 9.53
CA LEU A 54 -11.39 -7.53 10.96
C LEU A 54 -10.61 -8.58 11.77
N LEU A 55 -10.82 -9.87 11.46
CA LEU A 55 -10.14 -10.97 12.15
C LEU A 55 -8.63 -11.02 11.83
N LEU A 56 -8.27 -10.77 10.56
CA LEU A 56 -6.88 -10.64 10.14
C LEU A 56 -6.20 -9.49 10.88
N LEU A 57 -6.87 -8.33 10.95
CA LEU A 57 -6.33 -7.14 11.63
C LEU A 57 -6.14 -7.37 13.13
N LEU A 58 -7.13 -7.99 13.79
CA LEU A 58 -7.03 -8.37 15.20
C LEU A 58 -5.88 -9.34 15.44
N ASN A 59 -5.73 -10.37 14.60
CA ASN A 59 -4.64 -11.32 14.71
C ASN A 59 -3.27 -10.65 14.54
N ALA A 60 -3.12 -9.87 13.47
CA ALA A 60 -1.86 -9.19 13.16
C ALA A 60 -1.46 -8.22 14.28
N ARG A 61 -2.36 -7.33 14.71
CA ARG A 61 -2.06 -6.31 15.72
C ARG A 61 -1.98 -6.86 17.15
N GLY A 62 -2.69 -7.95 17.45
CA GLY A 62 -2.69 -8.56 18.78
C GLY A 62 -1.43 -9.38 19.09
N ARG A 63 -0.72 -9.87 18.07
CA ARG A 63 0.43 -10.78 18.24
C ARG A 63 1.79 -10.19 17.88
N HIS A 64 1.84 -8.99 17.31
CA HIS A 64 3.08 -8.40 16.81
C HIS A 64 3.34 -7.04 17.44
N HIS A 65 4.62 -6.71 17.66
CA HIS A 65 5.03 -5.43 18.23
C HIS A 65 4.70 -4.26 17.28
N PRO A 66 4.28 -3.08 17.78
CA PRO A 66 3.94 -1.92 16.94
C PRO A 66 5.03 -1.49 15.95
N SER A 67 6.31 -1.75 16.27
CA SER A 67 7.45 -1.48 15.37
C SER A 67 7.37 -2.20 14.03
N GLU A 68 6.72 -3.37 13.96
CA GLU A 68 6.55 -4.12 12.71
C GLU A 68 5.60 -3.41 11.74
N PHE A 69 4.75 -2.51 12.25
CA PHE A 69 3.75 -1.79 11.46
C PHE A 69 4.12 -0.33 11.17
N ALA A 70 5.14 0.22 11.82
CA ALA A 70 5.45 1.66 11.76
C ALA A 70 5.55 2.20 10.32
N GLY A 71 6.23 1.45 9.44
CA GLY A 71 6.35 1.82 8.01
C GLY A 71 5.01 1.77 7.28
N ALA A 72 4.25 0.67 7.45
CA ALA A 72 2.95 0.50 6.80
C ALA A 72 1.92 1.52 7.30
N ASP A 73 1.93 1.85 8.59
CA ASP A 73 1.08 2.88 9.18
C ASP A 73 1.40 4.27 8.61
N TYR A 74 2.68 4.60 8.42
CA TYR A 74 3.08 5.85 7.79
C TYR A 74 2.71 5.90 6.30
N ASP A 75 2.96 4.81 5.57
CA ASP A 75 2.63 4.71 4.14
C ASP A 75 1.13 4.81 3.89
N ALA A 76 0.29 4.30 4.80
CA ALA A 76 -1.17 4.48 4.72
C ALA A 76 -1.58 5.96 4.73
N MET A 77 -0.78 6.85 5.33
CA MET A 77 -1.03 8.30 5.38
C MET A 77 -0.51 9.08 4.18
N HIS A 78 0.09 8.40 3.20
CA HIS A 78 0.85 9.04 2.14
C HIS A 78 0.05 10.12 1.39
N LEU A 79 -1.21 9.83 1.04
CA LEU A 79 -2.07 10.79 0.34
C LEU A 79 -2.28 12.04 1.19
N GLY A 80 -2.53 11.88 2.50
CA GLY A 80 -2.70 13.00 3.43
C GLY A 80 -1.45 13.86 3.56
N CYS A 81 -0.28 13.24 3.60
CA CYS A 81 1.00 13.92 3.75
C CYS A 81 1.39 14.71 2.48
N VAL A 82 1.23 14.11 1.30
CA VAL A 82 1.56 14.74 0.01
C VAL A 82 0.60 15.89 -0.29
N THR A 83 -0.69 15.73 0.01
CA THR A 83 -1.71 16.77 -0.19
C THR A 83 -1.76 17.82 0.93
N LYS A 84 -0.88 17.71 1.94
CA LYS A 84 -0.79 18.61 3.11
C LYS A 84 -2.06 18.65 3.96
N ARG A 85 -2.82 17.56 3.97
CA ARG A 85 -3.97 17.33 4.88
C ARG A 85 -3.51 16.87 6.26
N ILE A 86 -2.40 16.14 6.27
CA ILE A 86 -1.65 15.79 7.47
C ILE A 86 -0.31 16.49 7.35
N VAL A 87 0.04 17.27 8.38
CA VAL A 87 1.31 17.99 8.44
C VAL A 87 2.05 17.50 9.67
N ALA A 88 3.16 16.79 9.44
CA ALA A 88 4.07 16.40 10.49
C ALA A 88 4.74 17.65 11.09
N VAL A 89 4.87 17.67 12.42
CA VAL A 89 5.69 18.68 13.10
C VAL A 89 7.16 18.51 12.73
N PHE A 90 7.92 19.59 12.69
CA PHE A 90 9.34 19.52 12.34
C PHE A 90 10.21 19.74 13.58
N LEU A 91 11.06 18.76 13.89
CA LEU A 91 12.09 18.86 14.90
C LEU A 91 13.45 18.59 14.24
N ASN A 92 14.29 19.62 14.20
CA ASN A 92 15.59 19.56 13.53
C ASN A 92 16.62 18.80 14.36
N ARG A 93 17.53 18.08 13.70
CA ARG A 93 18.67 17.35 14.29
C ARG A 93 18.36 16.12 15.16
N TYR A 94 17.16 15.57 15.02
CA TYR A 94 16.77 14.35 15.72
C TYR A 94 16.18 13.33 14.75
N VAL A 95 16.27 12.07 15.14
CA VAL A 95 15.49 10.97 14.57
C VAL A 95 14.72 10.28 15.69
N MET A 96 13.58 9.68 15.33
CA MET A 96 12.79 8.86 16.24
C MET A 96 12.94 7.38 15.85
N ILE A 97 13.29 6.57 16.84
CA ILE A 97 13.42 5.12 16.67
C ILE A 97 12.04 4.49 16.71
N LEU A 98 11.62 3.89 15.60
CA LEU A 98 10.41 3.06 15.54
C LEU A 98 10.71 1.70 14.95
N HIS A 99 11.52 1.64 13.88
CA HIS A 99 11.91 0.38 13.28
C HIS A 99 12.88 -0.39 14.17
N GLY A 100 12.61 -1.68 14.35
CA GLY A 100 13.49 -2.60 15.08
C GLY A 100 13.51 -2.44 16.61
N ALA A 101 12.74 -1.50 17.16
CA ALA A 101 12.59 -1.35 18.60
C ALA A 101 11.93 -2.59 19.22
N ARG A 102 12.46 -3.05 20.36
CA ARG A 102 12.02 -4.30 21.00
C ARG A 102 11.09 -4.09 22.18
N ASP A 103 11.09 -2.90 22.75
CA ASP A 103 10.31 -2.57 23.93
C ASP A 103 9.84 -1.12 23.94
N ALA A 104 9.05 -0.77 24.96
CA ALA A 104 8.50 0.57 25.14
C ALA A 104 9.53 1.65 25.50
N ARG A 105 10.77 1.29 25.86
CA ARG A 105 11.85 2.25 26.13
C ARG A 105 12.55 2.67 24.85
N GLU A 106 12.67 1.75 23.90
CA GLU A 106 13.24 2.00 22.59
C GLU A 106 12.23 2.62 21.62
N TYR A 107 10.97 2.15 21.66
CA TYR A 107 9.95 2.58 20.72
C TYR A 107 9.51 4.02 20.96
N GLY A 108 9.75 4.90 20.00
CA GLY A 108 9.52 6.34 20.10
C GLY A 108 10.69 7.12 20.67
N LYS A 109 11.83 6.47 20.96
CA LYS A 109 13.01 7.15 21.50
C LYS A 109 13.55 8.17 20.50
N LEU A 110 13.78 9.39 20.98
CA LEU A 110 14.49 10.41 20.23
C LEU A 110 16.00 10.22 20.38
N VAL A 111 16.71 10.33 19.26
CA VAL A 111 18.17 10.28 19.21
C VAL A 111 18.65 11.52 18.48
N ALA A 112 19.49 12.31 19.15
CA ALA A 112 20.11 13.47 18.50
C ALA A 112 21.14 13.00 17.47
N TRP A 113 21.33 13.74 16.39
CA TRP A 113 22.36 13.39 15.38
C TRP A 113 23.77 13.38 15.97
N GLU A 114 24.01 14.14 17.03
CA GLU A 114 25.29 14.19 17.73
C GLU A 114 25.53 12.96 18.62
N GLU A 115 24.48 12.26 19.02
CA GLU A 115 24.56 11.08 19.91
C GLU A 115 24.89 9.79 19.15
N HIS A 116 24.64 9.74 17.83
CA HIS A 116 24.92 8.56 17.02
C HIS A 116 25.37 8.96 15.61
N PRO A 117 26.54 8.45 15.13
CA PRO A 117 27.12 8.86 13.85
C PRO A 117 26.18 8.62 12.67
N ASP A 118 25.41 7.53 12.70
CA ASP A 118 24.50 7.17 11.62
C ASP A 118 23.11 7.83 11.70
N ALA A 119 22.80 8.57 12.77
CA ALA A 119 21.43 9.09 12.98
C ALA A 119 20.99 10.06 11.87
N PHE A 120 21.90 10.86 11.31
CA PHE A 120 21.60 11.72 10.17
C PHE A 120 21.30 10.91 8.89
N GLU A 121 22.04 9.83 8.67
CA GLU A 121 21.85 8.93 7.53
C GLU A 121 20.56 8.12 7.66
N TRP A 122 20.17 7.71 8.87
CA TRP A 122 18.92 7.00 9.10
C TRP A 122 17.69 7.80 8.67
N MET A 123 17.74 9.13 8.80
CA MET A 123 16.70 10.03 8.28
C MET A 123 16.64 10.03 6.76
N HIS A 124 17.78 10.21 6.08
CA HIS A 124 17.83 10.27 4.61
C HIS A 124 17.49 8.93 3.95
N SER A 125 17.94 7.83 4.56
CA SER A 125 17.69 6.48 4.09
C SER A 125 16.32 5.92 4.50
N ARG A 126 15.52 6.69 5.26
CA ARG A 126 14.23 6.24 5.85
C ARG A 126 14.35 4.94 6.65
N ARG A 127 15.51 4.68 7.25
CA ARG A 127 15.69 3.58 8.19
C ARG A 127 15.03 3.88 9.53
N GLN A 128 14.92 5.16 9.87
CA GLN A 128 14.18 5.67 11.02
C GLN A 128 13.40 6.93 10.61
N PHE A 129 12.52 7.39 11.48
CA PHE A 129 11.56 8.44 11.16
C PHE A 129 12.08 9.81 11.59
N MET A 130 11.66 10.85 10.86
CA MET A 130 11.71 12.18 11.45
C MET A 130 10.75 12.23 12.66
N PRO A 131 11.06 12.99 13.72
CA PRO A 131 10.24 12.99 14.92
C PRO A 131 8.75 13.28 14.69
N GLY A 132 8.41 14.20 13.78
CA GLY A 132 7.01 14.47 13.47
C GLY A 132 6.31 13.36 12.69
N GLU A 133 7.02 12.66 11.82
CA GLU A 133 6.48 11.48 11.12
C GLU A 133 6.23 10.36 12.13
N GLY A 134 7.18 10.15 13.04
CA GLY A 134 7.04 9.17 14.10
C GLY A 134 5.87 9.47 15.04
N LEU A 135 5.62 10.75 15.38
CA LEU A 135 4.45 11.13 16.15
C LEU A 135 3.13 10.81 15.44
N LEU A 136 3.06 10.99 14.12
CA LEU A 136 1.88 10.62 13.34
C LEU A 136 1.65 9.10 13.38
N VAL A 137 2.73 8.31 13.25
CA VAL A 137 2.67 6.85 13.37
C VAL A 137 2.14 6.43 14.74
N LEU A 138 2.69 7.01 15.82
CA LEU A 138 2.24 6.71 17.18
C LEU A 138 0.76 7.05 17.38
N GLU A 139 0.32 8.20 16.86
CA GLU A 139 -1.09 8.60 16.92
C GLU A 139 -2.01 7.63 16.18
N ALA A 140 -1.64 7.20 14.97
CA ALA A 140 -2.45 6.24 14.23
C ALA A 140 -2.47 4.86 14.90
N GLN A 141 -1.35 4.42 15.47
CA GLN A 141 -1.28 3.15 16.20
C GLN A 141 -2.11 3.16 17.47
N GLU A 142 -2.05 4.24 18.25
CA GLU A 142 -2.90 4.43 19.44
C GLU A 142 -4.39 4.33 19.05
N ARG A 143 -4.79 5.04 17.98
CA ARG A 143 -6.16 5.04 17.48
C ARG A 143 -6.59 3.66 16.99
N THR A 144 -5.76 3.00 16.17
CA THR A 144 -6.03 1.64 15.66
C THR A 144 -6.18 0.64 16.80
N LEU A 145 -5.26 0.63 17.76
CA LEU A 145 -5.34 -0.26 18.92
C LEU A 145 -6.56 0.05 19.78
N GLY A 146 -6.85 1.33 20.04
CA GLY A 146 -8.05 1.74 20.77
C GLY A 146 -9.36 1.35 20.08
N PHE A 147 -9.38 1.36 18.74
CA PHE A 147 -10.50 0.83 17.95
C PHE A 147 -10.64 -0.69 18.13
N LEU A 148 -9.53 -1.44 18.00
CA LEU A 148 -9.53 -2.90 18.12
C LEU A 148 -9.91 -3.38 19.52
N VAL A 149 -9.44 -2.71 20.58
CA VAL A 149 -9.84 -3.01 21.96
C VAL A 149 -11.35 -2.90 22.11
N LYS A 150 -11.97 -1.82 21.60
CA LYS A 150 -13.43 -1.66 21.62
C LYS A 150 -14.15 -2.77 20.84
N CYS A 151 -13.60 -3.20 19.71
CA CYS A 151 -14.13 -4.36 18.98
C CYS A 151 -14.07 -5.62 19.84
N CYS A 152 -12.94 -5.89 20.51
CA CYS A 152 -12.80 -7.03 21.41
C CYS A 152 -13.82 -6.98 22.56
N GLU A 153 -14.02 -5.83 23.19
CA GLU A 153 -15.01 -5.66 24.27
C GLU A 153 -16.45 -5.95 23.79
N LEU A 154 -16.79 -5.56 22.56
CA LEU A 154 -18.10 -5.84 21.98
C LEU A 154 -18.27 -7.32 21.58
N ILE A 155 -17.24 -7.94 21.01
CA ILE A 155 -17.28 -9.35 20.61
C ILE A 155 -17.32 -10.24 21.85
N LEU A 156 -16.49 -9.95 22.84
CA LEU A 156 -16.33 -10.69 24.09
C LEU A 156 -17.17 -10.10 25.23
N HIS A 157 -18.37 -9.60 24.93
CA HIS A 157 -19.27 -8.94 25.88
C HIS A 157 -19.62 -9.75 27.14
N GLY A 158 -19.39 -11.07 27.15
CA GLY A 158 -19.55 -11.93 28.32
C GLY A 158 -18.36 -11.92 29.30
N ILE A 159 -17.26 -11.25 28.96
CA ILE A 159 -16.03 -11.17 29.76
C ILE A 159 -15.82 -9.71 30.18
N PRO A 160 -15.72 -9.40 31.49
CA PRO A 160 -15.41 -8.04 31.96
C PRO A 160 -14.08 -7.50 31.40
N SER A 161 -14.06 -6.24 30.95
CA SER A 161 -12.88 -5.62 30.31
C SER A 161 -11.62 -5.67 31.17
N ASP A 162 -11.75 -5.58 32.49
CA ASP A 162 -10.66 -5.64 33.47
C ASP A 162 -10.07 -7.05 33.62
N THR A 163 -10.83 -8.10 33.29
CA THR A 163 -10.36 -9.49 33.33
C THR A 163 -9.72 -9.94 32.02
N LEU A 164 -9.91 -9.16 30.96
CA LEU A 164 -9.56 -9.49 29.57
C LEU A 164 -8.05 -9.60 29.34
N THR A 165 -7.25 -8.94 30.19
CA THR A 165 -5.77 -8.97 30.19
C THR A 165 -5.17 -9.76 31.35
N THR A 166 -6.01 -10.42 32.16
CA THR A 166 -5.56 -11.19 33.33
C THR A 166 -5.28 -12.65 32.96
N ASP A 167 -4.54 -13.34 33.84
CA ASP A 167 -4.21 -14.76 33.67
C ASP A 167 -5.42 -15.71 33.77
N VAL A 168 -6.62 -15.19 34.03
CA VAL A 168 -7.88 -15.96 34.04
C VAL A 168 -8.13 -16.63 32.69
N PHE A 169 -7.74 -15.95 31.60
CA PHE A 169 -7.86 -16.47 30.24
C PHE A 169 -6.48 -16.60 29.61
N LEU A 170 -6.02 -17.84 29.46
CA LEU A 170 -4.72 -18.12 28.85
C LEU A 170 -4.71 -17.73 27.36
N VAL A 171 -3.61 -17.12 26.93
CA VAL A 171 -3.35 -16.78 25.52
C VAL A 171 -3.39 -18.06 24.68
N GLN A 172 -4.30 -18.10 23.73
CA GLN A 172 -4.45 -19.22 22.80
C GLN A 172 -3.40 -19.17 21.68
N PRO A 173 -2.99 -20.33 21.12
CA PRO A 173 -2.12 -20.37 19.95
C PRO A 173 -2.71 -19.60 18.76
N GLU A 174 -1.86 -19.25 17.80
CA GLU A 174 -2.32 -18.58 16.57
C GLU A 174 -3.33 -19.45 15.82
N PRO A 175 -4.54 -18.93 15.49
CA PRO A 175 -5.51 -19.68 14.74
C PRO A 175 -5.00 -19.88 13.32
N GLU A 176 -5.17 -21.09 12.81
CA GLU A 176 -4.85 -21.41 11.42
C GLU A 176 -5.86 -20.70 10.51
N PHE A 177 -5.46 -19.57 9.94
CA PHE A 177 -6.17 -19.04 8.78
C PHE A 177 -5.83 -19.95 7.62
N LYS A 178 -6.84 -20.66 7.10
CA LYS A 178 -6.71 -21.32 5.80
C LYS A 178 -6.42 -20.23 4.78
N ASN A 179 -5.16 -20.10 4.40
CA ASN A 179 -4.82 -19.42 3.17
C ASN A 179 -5.56 -20.18 2.07
N GLU A 180 -6.23 -19.48 1.16
CA GLU A 180 -6.83 -20.12 -0.03
C GLU A 180 -5.76 -20.72 -0.98
N GLN A 181 -4.51 -20.78 -0.52
CA GLN A 181 -3.39 -21.56 -1.06
C GLN A 181 -3.73 -23.04 -1.29
N GLU A 182 -4.70 -23.63 -0.58
CA GLU A 182 -4.94 -25.08 -0.64
C GLU A 182 -5.90 -25.56 -1.75
N ALA A 183 -6.51 -24.69 -2.55
CA ALA A 183 -7.44 -25.13 -3.61
C ALA A 183 -6.97 -24.86 -5.04
N ASP A 184 -6.25 -23.77 -5.33
CA ASP A 184 -5.94 -23.41 -6.74
C ASP A 184 -4.65 -22.59 -6.96
N GLY A 185 -3.67 -22.73 -6.07
CA GLY A 185 -2.26 -22.43 -6.36
C GLY A 185 -1.80 -20.97 -6.27
N PHE A 186 -2.65 -19.94 -6.39
CA PHE A 186 -2.26 -18.56 -6.09
C PHE A 186 -3.49 -17.74 -5.66
N ASP A 187 -3.40 -17.05 -4.52
CA ASP A 187 -4.36 -15.98 -4.21
C ASP A 187 -4.34 -14.97 -5.35
N SER A 188 -5.53 -14.57 -5.83
CA SER A 188 -5.63 -13.47 -6.79
C SER A 188 -4.87 -12.25 -6.25
N LEU A 189 -4.05 -11.60 -7.09
CA LEU A 189 -3.33 -10.38 -6.71
C LEU A 189 -4.26 -9.33 -6.10
N ALA A 190 -5.52 -9.29 -6.56
CA ALA A 190 -6.54 -8.43 -6.01
C ALA A 190 -6.93 -8.79 -4.57
N ALA A 191 -7.05 -10.08 -4.25
CA ALA A 191 -7.32 -10.55 -2.89
C ALA A 191 -6.14 -10.23 -1.96
N MET A 192 -4.91 -10.49 -2.42
CA MET A 192 -3.69 -10.13 -1.68
C MET A 192 -3.63 -8.63 -1.38
N ALA A 193 -3.92 -7.79 -2.37
CA ALA A 193 -3.91 -6.33 -2.21
C ALA A 193 -5.02 -5.84 -1.26
N ALA A 194 -6.21 -6.43 -1.32
CA ALA A 194 -7.33 -6.08 -0.46
C ALA A 194 -7.08 -6.45 1.01
N GLU A 195 -6.37 -7.55 1.27
CA GLU A 195 -6.10 -8.02 2.62
C GLU A 195 -4.77 -7.47 3.20
N ALA A 196 -3.88 -6.93 2.35
CA ALA A 196 -2.56 -6.44 2.75
C ALA A 196 -2.57 -5.44 3.94
N PRO A 197 -3.47 -4.44 4.02
CA PRO A 197 -3.50 -3.51 5.15
C PRO A 197 -3.87 -4.15 6.50
N TYR A 198 -4.46 -5.35 6.45
CA TYR A 198 -4.97 -6.07 7.62
C TYR A 198 -4.04 -7.20 8.08
N ARG A 199 -2.95 -7.46 7.34
CA ARG A 199 -1.94 -8.46 7.69
C ARG A 199 -0.68 -7.82 8.25
N LEU A 200 0.20 -8.67 8.80
CA LEU A 200 1.57 -8.27 9.09
C LEU A 200 2.24 -7.80 7.78
N PRO A 201 2.91 -6.62 7.78
CA PRO A 201 3.61 -6.13 6.60
C PRO A 201 4.60 -7.17 6.07
N ALA A 202 4.53 -7.43 4.77
CA ALA A 202 5.42 -8.39 4.12
C ALA A 202 6.88 -7.92 4.21
N ARG A 203 7.78 -8.85 4.50
CA ARG A 203 9.21 -8.60 4.49
C ARG A 203 9.78 -8.86 3.10
N LEU A 204 10.91 -8.22 2.80
CA LEU A 204 11.63 -8.46 1.56
C LEU A 204 12.12 -9.91 1.54
N ASP A 205 11.71 -10.65 0.51
CA ASP A 205 12.10 -12.03 0.25
C ASP A 205 12.94 -12.06 -1.03
N LEU A 206 14.26 -12.05 -0.85
CA LEU A 206 15.22 -12.01 -1.95
C LEU A 206 15.22 -13.32 -2.76
N ASP A 207 15.00 -14.45 -2.10
CA ASP A 207 14.97 -15.77 -2.75
C ASP A 207 13.77 -15.88 -3.69
N ARG A 208 12.61 -15.38 -3.25
CA ARG A 208 11.42 -15.29 -4.12
C ARG A 208 11.65 -14.36 -5.30
N ILE A 209 12.30 -13.21 -5.09
CA ILE A 209 12.62 -12.27 -6.17
C ILE A 209 13.56 -12.92 -7.18
N GLU A 210 14.62 -13.58 -6.71
CA GLU A 210 15.56 -14.31 -7.56
C GLU A 210 14.85 -15.41 -8.36
N SER A 211 13.97 -16.19 -7.73
CA SER A 211 13.17 -17.22 -8.39
C SER A 211 12.25 -16.66 -9.49
N LEU A 212 11.57 -15.54 -9.22
CA LEU A 212 10.72 -14.87 -10.21
C LEU A 212 11.54 -14.33 -11.39
N LEU A 213 12.69 -13.74 -11.11
CA LEU A 213 13.61 -13.27 -12.16
C LEU A 213 14.14 -14.43 -12.99
N GLY A 214 14.53 -15.55 -12.36
CA GLY A 214 14.95 -16.77 -13.03
C GLY A 214 13.87 -17.31 -13.98
N THR A 215 12.62 -17.38 -13.51
CA THR A 215 11.46 -17.79 -14.32
C THR A 215 11.25 -16.84 -15.50
N LYS A 216 11.36 -15.53 -15.30
CA LYS A 216 11.24 -14.53 -16.39
C LYS A 216 12.35 -14.68 -17.42
N VAL A 217 13.58 -14.94 -16.99
CA VAL A 217 14.71 -15.18 -17.89
C VAL A 217 14.51 -16.46 -18.71
N ALA A 218 14.04 -17.54 -18.07
CA ALA A 218 13.71 -18.79 -18.76
C ALA A 218 12.62 -18.57 -19.81
N ALA A 219 11.51 -17.95 -19.43
CA ALA A 219 10.42 -17.63 -20.36
C ALA A 219 10.86 -16.75 -21.53
N ALA A 220 11.74 -15.77 -21.29
CA ALA A 220 12.28 -14.92 -22.35
C ALA A 220 13.19 -15.69 -23.31
N LYS A 221 13.99 -16.64 -22.80
CA LYS A 221 14.82 -17.51 -23.63
C LYS A 221 13.95 -18.41 -24.50
N ASP A 222 12.97 -19.08 -23.91
CA ASP A 222 12.04 -19.95 -24.64
C ASP A 222 11.28 -19.16 -25.71
N HIS A 223 10.85 -17.94 -25.39
CA HIS A 223 10.22 -17.02 -26.34
C HIS A 223 11.11 -16.73 -27.56
N ILE A 224 12.39 -16.41 -27.34
CA ILE A 224 13.35 -16.16 -28.44
C ILE A 224 13.59 -17.42 -29.27
N TRP A 225 13.68 -18.59 -28.62
CA TRP A 225 13.82 -19.88 -29.32
C TRP A 225 12.61 -20.16 -30.21
N SER A 226 11.40 -20.01 -29.70
CA SER A 226 10.17 -20.22 -30.47
C SER A 226 10.05 -19.24 -31.65
N LEU A 227 10.43 -17.97 -31.47
CA LEU A 227 10.45 -16.99 -32.57
C LEU A 227 11.40 -17.39 -33.72
N ARG A 228 12.47 -18.11 -33.41
CA ARG A 228 13.48 -18.54 -34.39
C ARG A 228 13.09 -19.83 -35.09
N GLU A 229 12.61 -20.81 -34.32
CA GLU A 229 12.45 -22.19 -34.79
C GLU A 229 11.02 -22.50 -35.28
N ASP A 230 10.01 -21.73 -34.86
CA ASP A 230 8.61 -21.91 -35.28
C ASP A 230 8.09 -20.71 -36.11
N PRO A 231 7.97 -20.86 -37.44
CA PRO A 231 7.41 -19.82 -38.31
C PRO A 231 5.96 -19.44 -37.99
N GLY A 232 5.17 -20.37 -37.45
CA GLY A 232 3.78 -20.13 -37.05
C GLY A 232 3.72 -19.21 -35.85
N TYR A 233 4.44 -19.56 -34.78
CA TYR A 233 4.59 -18.71 -33.59
C TYR A 233 5.13 -17.31 -33.95
N PHE A 234 6.14 -17.22 -34.82
CA PHE A 234 6.67 -15.94 -35.29
C PHE A 234 5.59 -15.08 -35.99
N ALA A 235 4.80 -15.69 -36.88
CA ALA A 235 3.74 -14.98 -37.59
C ALA A 235 2.63 -14.48 -36.65
N GLU A 236 2.25 -15.31 -35.66
CA GLU A 236 1.29 -14.93 -34.61
C GLU A 236 1.80 -13.75 -33.78
N GLN A 237 3.03 -13.80 -33.28
CA GLN A 237 3.61 -12.69 -32.51
C GLN A 237 3.71 -11.41 -33.35
N LEU A 238 4.04 -11.50 -34.64
CA LEU A 238 4.07 -10.35 -35.53
C LEU A 238 2.67 -9.74 -35.74
N ALA A 239 1.64 -10.58 -35.83
CA ALA A 239 0.26 -10.14 -35.92
C ALA A 239 -0.21 -9.47 -34.62
N GLU A 240 0.07 -10.06 -33.45
CA GLU A 240 -0.20 -9.44 -32.15
C GLU A 240 0.47 -8.07 -32.04
N ILE A 241 1.77 -7.98 -32.36
CA ILE A 241 2.51 -6.71 -32.31
C ILE A 241 1.85 -5.69 -33.24
N LYS A 242 1.44 -6.10 -34.45
CA LYS A 242 0.75 -5.22 -35.40
C LYS A 242 -0.57 -4.71 -34.81
N GLU A 243 -1.39 -5.59 -34.25
CA GLU A 243 -2.72 -5.25 -33.70
C GLU A 243 -2.65 -4.31 -32.50
N HIS A 244 -1.61 -4.45 -31.66
CA HIS A 244 -1.41 -3.62 -30.48
C HIS A 244 -0.60 -2.33 -30.77
N ARG A 245 -0.24 -2.06 -32.04
CA ARG A 245 0.38 -0.78 -32.36
C ARG A 245 -0.59 0.36 -32.17
N GLN A 246 -0.06 1.48 -31.70
CA GLN A 246 -0.84 2.70 -31.56
C GLN A 246 -1.48 3.14 -32.88
N GLU A 247 -0.85 2.86 -34.04
CA GLU A 247 -1.43 3.18 -35.35
C GLU A 247 -2.70 2.39 -35.69
N MET A 248 -2.97 1.28 -35.00
CA MET A 248 -4.19 0.48 -35.15
C MET A 248 -5.32 0.96 -34.23
N ILE A 249 -5.06 1.90 -33.31
CA ILE A 249 -6.08 2.48 -32.43
C ILE A 249 -7.02 3.35 -33.27
N LYS A 250 -8.31 3.04 -33.17
CA LYS A 250 -9.38 3.77 -33.83
C LYS A 250 -9.85 4.94 -32.97
N ASP A 251 -10.33 6.00 -33.62
CA ASP A 251 -11.02 7.10 -32.98
C ASP A 251 -12.44 6.70 -32.52
N VAL A 252 -13.13 7.62 -31.85
CA VAL A 252 -14.50 7.44 -31.35
C VAL A 252 -15.53 7.10 -32.44
N ASN A 253 -15.20 7.34 -33.72
CA ASN A 253 -16.06 7.05 -34.87
C ASN A 253 -15.59 5.78 -35.63
N GLY A 254 -14.59 5.06 -35.12
CA GLY A 254 -14.06 3.85 -35.73
C GLY A 254 -13.04 4.08 -36.86
N ASN A 255 -12.61 5.33 -37.09
CA ASN A 255 -11.62 5.70 -38.10
C ASN A 255 -10.19 5.73 -37.54
N ALA A 256 -9.18 5.82 -38.39
CA ALA A 256 -7.79 5.97 -37.92
C ALA A 256 -7.60 7.28 -37.15
N HIS A 257 -6.99 7.21 -35.96
CA HIS A 257 -6.80 8.40 -35.13
C HIS A 257 -5.90 9.44 -35.84
N PRO A 258 -6.31 10.72 -35.93
CA PRO A 258 -5.66 11.73 -36.79
C PRO A 258 -4.21 12.04 -36.41
N THR A 259 -3.79 11.77 -35.17
CA THR A 259 -2.39 11.92 -34.71
C THR A 259 -1.53 10.67 -34.88
N LEU A 260 -2.13 9.51 -35.19
CA LEU A 260 -1.47 8.20 -35.29
C LEU A 260 -1.46 7.66 -36.73
N GLY A 261 -2.06 8.39 -37.68
CA GLY A 261 -2.06 8.05 -39.10
C GLY A 261 -0.66 8.17 -39.73
N ARG A 262 -0.30 7.17 -40.55
CA ARG A 262 1.02 7.05 -41.21
C ARG A 262 1.43 8.32 -41.95
N ARG A 263 2.55 8.94 -41.55
CA ARG A 263 3.40 9.71 -42.47
C ARG A 263 4.21 8.75 -43.34
N CYS A 264 3.58 8.18 -44.38
CA CYS A 264 4.30 7.55 -45.49
C CYS A 264 4.20 8.45 -46.73
N ALA A 265 5.12 9.39 -46.87
CA ALA A 265 5.48 9.96 -48.17
C ALA A 265 6.84 9.39 -48.55
N ALA A 266 6.84 8.17 -49.13
CA ALA A 266 8.02 7.65 -49.78
C ALA A 266 8.24 8.46 -51.07
N SER A 267 9.33 9.22 -51.11
CA SER A 267 9.86 9.87 -52.30
C SER A 267 10.21 8.80 -53.34
N SER A 268 9.31 8.55 -54.29
CA SER A 268 9.62 7.84 -55.51
C SER A 268 10.34 8.79 -56.47
N ARG A 269 11.65 8.95 -56.31
CA ARG A 269 12.48 9.53 -57.37
C ARG A 269 12.73 8.45 -58.42
N ALA A 270 11.87 8.44 -59.43
CA ALA A 270 12.10 7.70 -60.65
C ALA A 270 13.39 8.21 -61.32
N ILE A 271 14.40 7.35 -61.40
CA ILE A 271 15.51 7.52 -62.34
C ILE A 271 14.97 7.02 -63.69
N ARG A 272 14.79 7.94 -64.64
CA ARG A 272 14.65 7.63 -66.06
C ARG A 272 16.02 7.80 -66.73
N PRO A 273 16.32 7.01 -67.79
CA PRO A 273 17.65 6.85 -68.36
C PRO A 273 18.22 8.13 -68.95
#